data_AF-A0A2E4WXV8-F1
#
_entry.id   AF-A0A2E4WXV8-F1
#
_cell.length_a   1.000
_cell.length_b   1.000
_cell.length_c   1.000
_cell.angle_alpha   90.00
_cell.angle_beta   90.00
_cell.angle_gamma   90.00
#
_symmetry.space_group_name_H-M   'P 1'
#
loop_
_entity.id
_entity.type
_entity.pdbx_description
1 polymer ?
#
loop_
_entity_poly.entity_id
_entity_poly.type
_entity_poly.pdbx_seq_one_letter_code
_entity_poly.pdbx_strand_id
1 'polypeptide(L)'
;MKIDAALLPGGYEWIIILVVVLIFFGPKKLPELARGLGKGLREFRQASDEMVDTIKNADIEDPRELPPGSETIPVTSSKEATETVQNRTEST
;
A
#
# COMPACT_ATOMS: atom_id res chain seq x y z
N MET A 1 -14.69 -29.80 13.28
CA MET A 1 -15.17 -28.44 12.98
C MET A 1 -14.76 -28.12 11.55
N LYS A 2 -15.61 -28.46 10.58
CA LYS A 2 -15.42 -28.15 9.17
C LYS A 2 -16.33 -26.96 8.88
N ILE A 3 -15.77 -25.86 8.40
CA ILE A 3 -16.58 -24.78 7.85
C ILE A 3 -17.00 -25.29 6.48
N ASP A 4 -18.19 -25.84 6.43
CA ASP A 4 -18.77 -26.34 5.20
C ASP A 4 -18.94 -25.15 4.25
N ALA A 5 -18.66 -25.35 2.96
CA ALA A 5 -18.81 -24.32 1.92
C ALA A 5 -20.24 -23.74 1.79
N ALA A 6 -21.18 -24.22 2.62
CA ALA A 6 -22.51 -23.65 2.83
C ALA A 6 -22.51 -22.27 3.53
N LEU A 7 -21.40 -21.82 4.13
CA LEU A 7 -21.29 -20.46 4.69
C LEU A 7 -20.89 -19.42 3.65
N LEU A 8 -20.42 -19.85 2.48
CA LEU A 8 -20.27 -18.95 1.36
C LEU A 8 -21.60 -18.93 0.62
N PRO A 9 -22.28 -17.77 0.51
CA PRO A 9 -23.33 -17.62 -0.46
C PRO A 9 -22.80 -18.16 -1.81
N GLY A 10 -23.48 -19.16 -2.36
CA GLY A 10 -23.26 -19.58 -3.72
C GLY A 10 -23.39 -18.40 -4.69
N GLY A 11 -23.00 -18.58 -5.95
CA GLY A 11 -23.06 -17.48 -6.92
C GLY A 11 -24.45 -16.82 -7.02
N TYR A 12 -25.53 -17.52 -6.66
CA TYR A 12 -26.89 -17.00 -6.74
C TYR A 12 -27.22 -15.97 -5.64
N GLU A 13 -26.72 -16.12 -4.43
CA GLU A 13 -26.96 -15.15 -3.34
C GLU A 13 -26.28 -13.80 -3.65
N TRP A 14 -25.12 -13.80 -4.29
CA TRP A 14 -24.49 -12.56 -4.77
C TRP A 14 -25.37 -11.85 -5.80
N ILE A 15 -26.03 -12.59 -6.68
CA ILE A 15 -27.00 -12.03 -7.64
C ILE A 15 -28.19 -11.40 -6.90
N ILE A 16 -28.70 -12.05 -5.85
CA ILE A 16 -29.80 -11.49 -5.04
C ILE A 16 -29.38 -10.18 -4.38
N ILE A 17 -28.19 -10.13 -3.78
CA ILE A 17 -27.66 -8.91 -3.14
C ILE A 17 -27.51 -7.79 -4.19
N LEU A 18 -26.96 -8.10 -5.38
CA LEU A 18 -26.85 -7.13 -6.46
C LEU A 18 -28.21 -6.62 -6.92
N VAL A 19 -29.22 -7.48 -7.04
CA VAL A 19 -30.59 -7.06 -7.41
C VAL A 19 -31.18 -6.12 -6.37
N VAL A 20 -31.02 -6.43 -5.08
CA VAL A 20 -31.49 -5.55 -4.00
C VAL A 20 -30.80 -4.19 -4.10
N VAL A 21 -29.47 -4.14 -4.22
CA VAL A 21 -28.71 -2.88 -4.38
C VAL A 21 -29.16 -2.13 -5.65
N LEU A 22 -29.39 -2.83 -6.75
CA LEU A 22 -29.87 -2.24 -8.01
C LEU A 22 -31.28 -1.65 -7.88
N ILE A 23 -32.13 -2.16 -7.00
CA ILE A 23 -33.45 -1.58 -6.74
C ILE A 23 -33.31 -0.28 -5.92
N PHE A 24 -32.47 -0.28 -4.88
CA PHE A 24 -32.25 0.90 -4.05
C PHE A 24 -31.52 2.03 -4.79
N PHE A 25 -30.45 1.69 -5.51
CA PHE A 25 -29.61 2.67 -6.22
C PHE A 25 -30.06 2.90 -7.66
N GLY A 26 -30.74 1.94 -8.27
CA GLY A 26 -31.15 1.98 -9.67
C GLY A 26 -30.11 1.37 -10.62
N PRO A 27 -30.53 0.58 -11.64
CA PRO A 27 -29.60 -0.07 -12.58
C PRO A 27 -28.82 0.88 -13.47
N LYS A 28 -29.26 2.14 -13.57
CA LYS A 28 -28.55 3.19 -14.31
C LYS A 28 -27.45 3.87 -13.47
N LYS A 29 -27.56 3.86 -12.13
CA LYS A 29 -26.63 4.61 -11.26
C LYS A 29 -25.32 3.88 -11.00
N LEU A 30 -25.33 2.57 -10.84
CA LEU A 30 -24.08 1.79 -10.73
C LEU A 30 -23.14 1.96 -11.93
N PRO A 31 -23.58 1.81 -13.21
CA PRO A 31 -22.69 2.01 -14.35
C PRO A 31 -22.31 3.48 -14.56
N GLU A 32 -23.16 4.44 -14.18
CA GLU A 32 -22.86 5.87 -14.22
C GLU A 32 -21.74 6.23 -13.23
N LEU A 33 -21.83 5.75 -11.99
CA LEU A 33 -20.79 5.91 -10.97
C LEU A 33 -19.50 5.20 -11.35
N ALA A 34 -19.58 3.95 -11.85
CA ALA A 34 -18.42 3.19 -12.31
C ALA A 34 -17.70 3.88 -13.48
N ARG A 35 -18.44 4.51 -14.41
CA ARG A 35 -17.85 5.30 -15.50
C ARG A 35 -17.13 6.54 -14.97
N GLY A 36 -17.71 7.24 -13.98
CA GLY A 36 -17.07 8.39 -13.33
C GLY A 36 -15.79 8.00 -12.59
N LEU A 37 -15.89 7.01 -11.70
CA LEU A 37 -14.75 6.45 -10.97
C LEU A 37 -13.67 5.90 -11.90
N GLY A 38 -14.05 5.20 -12.97
CA GLY A 38 -13.10 4.64 -13.93
C GLY A 38 -12.31 5.71 -14.69
N LYS A 39 -12.96 6.83 -15.06
CA LYS A 39 -12.26 7.97 -15.65
C LYS A 39 -11.30 8.62 -14.65
N GLY A 40 -11.77 8.90 -13.44
CA GLY A 40 -10.93 9.49 -12.38
C GLY A 40 -9.73 8.62 -12.03
N LEU A 41 -9.93 7.30 -11.90
CA LEU A 41 -8.84 6.36 -11.63
C LEU A 41 -7.85 6.27 -12.79
N ARG A 42 -8.32 6.36 -14.04
CA ARG A 42 -7.45 6.39 -15.23
C ARG A 42 -6.58 7.63 -15.27
N GLU A 43 -7.17 8.81 -15.04
CA GLU A 43 -6.43 10.09 -14.99
C GLU A 43 -5.45 10.10 -13.81
N PHE A 44 -5.86 9.59 -12.64
CA PHE A 44 -4.98 9.44 -11.49
C PHE A 44 -3.79 8.52 -11.78
N ARG A 45 -4.02 7.38 -12.44
CA ARG A 45 -2.95 6.46 -12.87
C ARG A 45 -1.98 7.13 -13.83
N GLN A 46 -2.49 7.82 -14.85
CA GLN A 46 -1.67 8.54 -15.84
C GLN A 46 -0.76 9.58 -15.16
N ALA A 47 -1.32 10.41 -14.28
CA ALA A 47 -0.56 11.41 -13.54
C ALA A 47 0.46 10.76 -12.58
N SER A 48 0.09 9.66 -11.93
CA SER A 48 1.01 8.92 -11.05
C SER A 48 2.19 8.34 -11.83
N ASP A 49 1.94 7.76 -13.01
CA ASP A 49 2.98 7.18 -13.86
C ASP A 49 3.94 8.25 -14.38
N GLU A 50 3.43 9.42 -14.78
CA GLU A 50 4.26 10.57 -15.18
C GLU A 50 5.14 11.10 -14.03
N MET A 51 4.60 11.15 -12.80
CA MET A 51 5.38 11.48 -11.62
C MET A 51 6.48 10.45 -11.33
N VAL A 52 6.20 9.16 -11.52
CA VAL A 52 7.21 8.10 -11.33
C VAL A 52 8.29 8.18 -12.41
N ASP A 53 7.91 8.41 -13.66
CA ASP A 53 8.85 8.53 -14.78
C ASP A 53 9.72 9.78 -14.63
N THR A 54 9.18 10.91 -14.19
CA THR A 54 9.99 12.13 -13.94
C THR A 54 11.01 11.90 -12.83
N ILE A 55 10.64 11.23 -11.72
CA ILE A 55 11.59 10.89 -10.64
C ILE A 55 12.65 9.90 -11.13
N LYS A 56 12.27 8.92 -11.94
CA LYS A 56 13.19 7.90 -12.48
C LYS A 56 14.17 8.45 -13.51
N ASN A 57 13.77 9.47 -14.27
CA ASN A 57 14.61 10.12 -15.28
C ASN A 57 15.41 11.31 -14.72
N ALA A 58 14.99 11.91 -13.60
CA ALA A 58 15.69 13.02 -12.94
C ALA A 58 16.99 12.62 -12.21
N ASP A 59 17.32 11.33 -12.17
CA ASP A 59 18.55 10.80 -11.54
C ASP A 59 19.62 10.36 -12.56
N ILE A 60 19.44 10.69 -13.85
CA ILE A 60 20.39 10.35 -14.93
C ILE A 60 20.71 11.58 -15.79
N GLU A 61 21.13 12.68 -15.17
CA GLU A 61 21.90 13.75 -15.83
C GLU A 61 22.95 14.34 -14.86
N ASP A 62 23.93 13.54 -14.43
CA ASP A 62 25.33 14.00 -14.27
C ASP A 62 26.31 12.84 -14.00
N PRO A 63 26.98 12.30 -15.04
CA PRO A 63 28.21 11.53 -14.87
C PRO A 63 29.41 12.47 -14.62
N ARG A 64 29.75 12.69 -13.33
CA ARG A 64 31.04 13.16 -12.74
C ARG A 64 31.02 14.58 -12.14
N GLU A 65 30.96 14.67 -10.81
CA GLU A 65 32.06 15.12 -9.94
C GLU A 65 31.64 15.06 -8.47
N LEU A 66 32.15 14.08 -7.72
CA LEU A 66 32.16 14.15 -6.27
C LEU A 66 33.26 15.14 -5.86
N PRO A 67 32.96 16.22 -5.12
CA PRO A 67 34.01 17.05 -4.56
C PRO A 67 34.87 16.22 -3.59
N PRO A 68 36.22 16.20 -3.73
CA PRO A 68 37.08 15.53 -2.78
C PRO A 68 37.09 16.33 -1.47
N GLY A 69 36.53 15.75 -0.41
CA GLY A 69 36.72 16.24 0.95
C GLY A 69 35.60 17.11 1.49
N SER A 70 34.55 16.47 2.00
CA SER A 70 33.87 16.96 3.20
C SER A 70 33.73 15.78 4.16
N GLU A 71 34.75 15.71 5.01
CA GLU A 71 34.80 15.13 6.34
C GLU A 71 33.92 13.89 6.61
N THR A 72 34.61 12.75 6.61
CA THR A 72 34.34 11.67 7.55
C THR A 72 34.05 12.25 8.94
N ILE A 73 32.80 12.17 9.41
CA ILE A 73 32.52 12.22 10.84
C ILE A 73 32.80 10.81 11.37
N PRO A 74 33.86 10.61 12.19
CA PRO A 74 34.01 9.38 12.95
C PRO A 74 33.00 9.43 14.09
N VAL A 75 31.89 8.71 13.95
CA VAL A 75 31.19 8.20 15.13
C VAL A 75 31.16 6.69 15.01
N THR A 76 32.29 6.12 15.40
CA THR A 76 32.36 5.02 16.36
C THR A 76 31.12 4.14 16.37
N SER A 77 31.23 3.07 15.58
CA SER A 77 30.89 1.70 15.98
C SER A 77 30.79 1.56 17.51
N SER A 78 29.58 1.74 18.05
CA SER A 78 29.23 1.19 19.36
C SER A 78 28.80 -0.26 19.15
N LYS A 79 29.81 -1.11 18.96
CA LYS A 79 29.78 -2.48 19.45
C LYS A 79 30.60 -2.47 20.74
N GLU A 80 29.96 -2.19 21.87
CA GLU A 80 30.44 -2.69 23.15
C GLU A 80 29.26 -2.97 24.07
N ALA A 81 29.39 -4.08 24.79
CA ALA A 81 28.38 -4.80 25.53
C ALA A 81 27.62 -3.98 26.57
N THR A 82 26.36 -4.32 26.81
CA THR A 82 25.85 -4.55 28.17
C THR A 82 24.70 -5.56 28.10
N GLU A 83 25.08 -6.83 28.00
CA GLU A 83 24.38 -7.91 28.69
C GLU A 83 24.67 -7.70 30.18
N THR A 84 23.67 -7.36 31.02
CA THR A 84 23.66 -7.61 32.48
C THR A 84 22.27 -7.24 33.06
N VAL A 85 21.48 -8.27 33.33
CA VAL A 85 20.67 -8.44 34.56
C VAL A 85 19.64 -7.36 34.93
N GLN A 86 18.38 -7.57 34.50
CA GLN A 86 17.16 -7.03 35.13
C GLN A 86 16.30 -8.25 35.55
N ASN A 87 16.68 -8.98 36.60
CA ASN A 87 16.21 -8.76 37.98
C ASN A 87 14.67 -8.80 38.12
N ARG A 88 14.18 -9.96 38.59
CA ARG A 88 13.25 -10.09 39.73
C ARG A 88 11.83 -9.53 39.58
N THR A 89 10.97 -10.39 39.07
CA THR A 89 9.54 -10.51 39.39
C THR A 89 9.15 -11.92 38.90
N GLU A 90 8.74 -12.93 39.66
CA GLU A 90 8.32 -13.18 41.04
C GLU A 90 8.46 -14.72 41.20
N SER A 91 9.28 -15.25 42.11
CA SER A 91 8.83 -15.85 43.39
C SER A 91 7.31 -15.77 43.65
N THR A 92 6.59 -16.84 43.32
CA THR A 92 5.82 -17.69 44.27
C THR A 92 5.00 -18.73 43.50
#